data_AF-A0A526REF5-F1
#
_entry.id   AF-A0A526REF5-F1
#
_cell.length_a   1.000
_cell.length_b   1.000
_cell.length_c   1.000
_cell.angle_alpha   90.00
_cell.angle_beta   90.00
_cell.angle_gamma   90.00
#
_symmetry.space_group_name_H-M   'P 1'
#
loop_
_entity.id
_entity.type
_entity.pdbx_description
1 polymer ?
#
loop_
_entity_poly.entity_id
_entity_poly.type
_entity_poly.pdbx_seq_one_letter_code
_entity_poly.pdbx_strand_id
1 'polypeptide(L)'
;MHIVICIKQVPDSAQIRVHPVTNTIMRQGVPTIINPYDLFALEEALRLRGAHGGEVTVLTMGPPMAEDALRKALTYGADRAVLLTDRCFAGSDTLAT
;
A
#
# COMPACT_ATOMS: atom_id res chain seq x y z
N MET A 1 2.66 10.35 -20.86
CA MET A 1 2.38 9.01 -20.29
C MET A 1 1.76 9.19 -18.92
N HIS A 2 0.80 8.36 -18.53
CA HIS A 2 0.21 8.38 -17.20
C HIS A 2 0.28 6.98 -16.62
N ILE A 3 0.90 6.84 -15.45
CA ILE A 3 1.12 5.55 -14.78
C ILE A 3 0.28 5.56 -13.51
N VAL A 4 -0.51 4.50 -13.33
CA VAL A 4 -1.27 4.27 -12.09
C VAL A 4 -0.66 3.10 -11.35
N ILE A 5 -0.32 3.29 -10.08
CA ILE A 5 0.25 2.26 -9.22
C ILE A 5 -0.71 1.96 -8.08
N CYS A 6 -1.19 0.72 -8.03
CA CYS A 6 -1.94 0.20 -6.90
C CYS A 6 -0.97 -0.15 -5.77
N ILE A 7 -1.16 0.47 -4.61
CA ILE A 7 -0.42 0.16 -3.39
C ILE A 7 -1.37 -0.36 -2.32
N LYS A 8 -0.87 -1.19 -1.41
CA LYS A 8 -1.62 -1.75 -0.28
C LYS A 8 -0.88 -1.50 1.03
N GLN A 9 -1.59 -0.92 1.98
CA GLN A 9 -1.14 -0.90 3.37
C GLN A 9 -1.33 -2.30 3.98
N VAL A 10 -0.26 -2.87 4.51
CA VAL A 10 -0.25 -4.22 5.11
C VAL A 10 0.44 -4.18 6.47
N PRO A 11 0.09 -5.07 7.42
CA PRO A 11 0.93 -5.30 8.59
C PRO A 11 2.31 -5.80 8.15
N ASP A 12 3.37 -5.37 8.85
CA ASP A 12 4.71 -5.91 8.61
C ASP A 12 4.78 -7.38 9.03
N SER A 13 4.62 -8.27 8.06
CA SER A 13 4.61 -9.72 8.29
C SER A 13 5.93 -10.26 8.82
N ALA A 14 7.06 -9.56 8.60
CA ALA A 14 8.35 -9.95 9.15
C ALA A 14 8.41 -9.76 10.68
N GLN A 15 7.53 -8.92 11.23
CA GLN A 15 7.41 -8.68 12.68
C GLN A 15 6.30 -9.50 13.34
N ILE A 16 5.48 -10.21 12.57
CA ILE A 16 4.44 -11.10 13.10
C ILE A 16 5.10 -12.32 13.75
N ARG A 17 4.62 -12.66 14.95
CA ARG A 17 5.07 -13.84 15.69
C ARG A 17 3.88 -14.71 16.08
N VAL A 18 4.13 -16.00 16.26
CA VAL A 18 3.16 -16.95 16.82
C VAL A 18 3.49 -17.15 18.29
N HIS A 19 2.47 -17.06 19.14
CA HIS A 19 2.63 -17.30 20.56
C HIS A 19 2.97 -18.78 20.78
N PRO A 20 4.08 -19.12 21.48
CA PRO A 20 4.61 -20.48 21.52
C PRO A 20 3.73 -21.50 22.26
N VAL A 21 2.83 -21.03 23.12
CA VAL A 21 1.92 -21.90 23.92
C VAL A 21 0.52 -21.95 23.31
N THR A 22 -0.14 -20.81 23.14
CA THR A 22 -1.52 -20.71 22.63
C THR A 22 -1.63 -20.91 21.12
N ASN A 23 -0.51 -20.93 20.38
CA ASN A 23 -0.48 -20.99 18.91
C ASN A 23 -1.27 -19.87 18.21
N THR A 24 -1.52 -18.76 18.90
CA THR A 24 -2.23 -17.59 18.35
C THR A 24 -1.26 -16.59 17.74
N ILE A 25 -1.70 -15.86 16.71
CA ILE A 25 -0.91 -14.79 16.09
C ILE A 25 -0.81 -13.59 17.03
N MET A 26 0.41 -13.14 17.31
CA MET A 26 0.69 -11.92 18.07
C MET A 26 0.78 -10.74 17.09
N ARG A 27 -0.28 -9.91 17.05
CA ARG A 27 -0.39 -8.75 16.14
C ARG A 27 -0.29 -7.40 16.84
N GLN A 28 -0.31 -7.36 18.16
CA GLN A 28 -0.18 -6.10 18.91
C GLN A 28 1.19 -5.47 18.65
N GLY A 29 1.18 -4.18 18.31
CA GLY A 29 2.39 -3.40 18.05
C GLY A 29 3.04 -3.65 16.69
N VAL A 30 2.48 -4.51 15.83
CA VAL A 30 2.98 -4.70 14.46
C VAL A 30 2.64 -3.46 13.64
N PRO A 31 3.64 -2.73 13.11
CA PRO A 31 3.38 -1.53 12.32
C PRO A 31 2.74 -1.89 10.98
N THR A 32 1.94 -0.98 10.46
CA THR A 32 1.48 -1.03 9.07
C THR A 32 2.47 -0.34 8.15
N ILE A 33 2.79 -0.99 7.03
CA ILE A 33 3.74 -0.51 6.02
C ILE A 33 3.09 -0.54 4.63
N ILE A 34 3.70 0.14 3.66
CA ILE A 34 3.42 -0.13 2.25
C ILE A 34 3.96 -1.53 1.96
N ASN A 35 3.17 -2.38 1.31
CA ASN A 35 3.63 -3.70 0.89
C ASN A 35 4.97 -3.57 0.11
N PRO A 36 6.03 -4.31 0.48
CA PRO A 36 7.35 -4.10 -0.10
C PRO A 36 7.41 -4.24 -1.63
N TYR A 37 6.58 -5.12 -2.22
CA TYR A 37 6.51 -5.28 -3.67
C TYR A 37 5.93 -4.05 -4.38
N ASP A 38 5.03 -3.34 -3.71
CA ASP A 38 4.42 -2.13 -4.26
C ASP A 38 5.41 -0.96 -4.28
N LEU A 39 6.42 -0.98 -3.39
CA LEU A 39 7.52 -0.02 -3.45
C LEU A 39 8.39 -0.23 -4.69
N PHE A 40 8.59 -1.47 -5.12
CA PHE A 40 9.30 -1.75 -6.38
C PHE A 40 8.49 -1.28 -7.59
N ALA A 41 7.17 -1.46 -7.56
CA ALA A 41 6.28 -0.94 -8.60
C ALA A 41 6.29 0.59 -8.67
N LEU A 42 6.27 1.27 -7.51
CA LEU A 42 6.38 2.72 -7.43
C LEU A 42 7.74 3.20 -7.96
N GLU A 43 8.85 2.59 -7.53
CA GLU A 43 10.19 2.96 -8.00
C GLU A 43 10.31 2.87 -9.53
N GLU A 44 9.83 1.78 -10.12
CA GLU A 44 9.86 1.61 -11.57
C GLU A 44 8.99 2.65 -12.29
N ALA A 45 7.83 2.99 -11.73
CA ALA A 45 6.97 4.05 -12.26
C ALA A 45 7.67 5.42 -12.25
N LEU A 46 8.37 5.74 -11.17
CA LEU A 46 9.15 6.98 -11.05
C LEU A 46 10.30 7.01 -12.04
N ARG A 47 10.99 5.88 -12.26
CA ARG A 47 12.05 5.73 -13.26
C ARG A 47 11.53 5.94 -14.69
N LEU A 48 10.41 5.29 -15.04
CA LEU A 48 9.77 5.44 -16.35
C LEU A 48 9.28 6.88 -16.58
N ARG A 49 8.68 7.51 -15.56
CA ARG A 49 8.32 8.94 -15.61
C ARG A 49 9.56 9.82 -15.81
N GLY A 50 10.67 9.53 -15.12
CA GLY A 50 11.92 10.27 -15.29
C GLY A 50 12.51 10.16 -16.71
N ALA A 51 12.43 8.98 -17.32
CA ALA A 51 12.96 8.73 -18.66
C ALA A 51 12.06 9.25 -19.79
N HIS A 52 10.74 9.25 -19.60
CA HIS A 52 9.77 9.49 -20.68
C HIS A 52 8.82 10.67 -20.41
N GLY A 53 8.97 11.34 -19.27
CA GLY A 53 8.01 12.33 -18.77
C GLY A 53 6.66 11.73 -18.40
N GLY A 54 5.77 12.56 -17.88
CA GLY A 54 4.41 12.17 -17.52
C GLY A 54 4.12 12.30 -16.03
N GLU A 55 3.15 11.52 -15.57
CA GLU A 55 2.58 11.61 -14.23
C GLU A 55 2.41 10.22 -13.61
N VAL A 56 2.64 10.11 -12.30
CA VAL A 56 2.44 8.91 -11.50
C VAL A 56 1.34 9.17 -10.46
N THR A 57 0.25 8.41 -10.56
CA THR A 57 -0.82 8.41 -9.56
C THR A 57 -0.77 7.13 -8.75
N VAL A 58 -0.75 7.25 -7.42
CA VAL A 58 -0.87 6.11 -6.51
C VAL A 58 -2.31 5.94 -6.04
N LEU A 59 -2.80 4.71 -6.01
CA LEU A 59 -4.15 4.37 -5.59
C LEU A 59 -4.08 3.27 -4.53
N THR A 60 -4.86 3.42 -3.46
CA THR A 60 -5.05 2.36 -2.47
C THR A 60 -6.53 2.23 -2.13
N MET A 61 -6.99 0.98 -1.99
CA MET A 61 -8.29 0.68 -1.41
C MET A 61 -8.10 0.22 0.03
N GLY A 62 -8.74 0.90 0.98
CA GLY A 62 -8.55 0.59 2.38
C GLY A 62 -9.33 1.48 3.35
N PRO A 63 -9.21 1.22 4.66
CA PRO A 63 -9.77 2.09 5.69
C PRO A 63 -9.09 3.48 5.67
N PRO A 64 -9.63 4.48 6.39
CA PRO A 64 -9.05 5.82 6.44
C PRO A 64 -7.55 5.86 6.80
N MET A 65 -7.07 4.95 7.66
CA MET A 65 -5.64 4.86 8.03
C MET A 65 -4.71 4.49 6.86
N ALA A 66 -5.23 3.97 5.74
CA ALA A 66 -4.43 3.70 4.55
C ALA A 66 -3.94 4.99 3.87
N GLU A 67 -4.49 6.15 4.24
CA GLU A 67 -4.00 7.46 3.83
C GLU A 67 -2.52 7.67 4.16
N ASP A 68 -2.01 7.10 5.26
CA ASP A 68 -0.60 7.22 5.65
C ASP A 68 0.34 6.60 4.60
N ALA A 69 -0.08 5.48 3.99
CA ALA A 69 0.66 4.84 2.91
C ALA A 69 0.70 5.73 1.66
N LEU A 70 -0.40 6.39 1.32
CA LEU A 70 -0.47 7.34 0.21
C LEU A 70 0.40 8.57 0.46
N ARG A 71 0.32 9.17 1.66
CA ARG A 71 1.16 10.31 2.05
C ARG A 71 2.64 9.96 1.92
N LYS A 72 3.04 8.78 2.40
CA LYS A 72 4.41 8.28 2.26
C LYS A 72 4.81 8.10 0.79
N ALA A 73 3.95 7.54 -0.06
CA ALA A 73 4.22 7.45 -1.49
C ALA A 73 4.34 8.81 -2.20
N LEU A 74 3.57 9.82 -1.79
CA LEU A 74 3.74 11.21 -2.26
C LEU A 74 5.12 11.77 -1.86
N THR A 75 5.62 11.47 -0.65
CA THR A 75 6.98 11.89 -0.25
C THR A 75 8.10 11.23 -1.05
N TYR A 76 7.83 10.06 -1.64
CA TYR A 76 8.74 9.38 -2.57
C TYR A 76 8.70 9.95 -3.98
N GLY A 77 7.75 10.83 -4.27
CA GLY A 77 7.66 11.55 -5.52
C GLY A 77 6.53 11.12 -6.42
N ALA A 78 5.52 10.39 -5.95
CA ALA A 78 4.26 10.27 -6.67
C ALA A 78 3.59 11.65 -6.81
N ASP A 79 2.92 11.91 -7.94
CA ASP A 79 2.35 13.22 -8.25
C ASP A 79 0.94 13.38 -7.65
N ARG A 80 0.16 12.29 -7.65
CA ARG A 80 -1.22 12.25 -7.14
C ARG A 80 -1.48 11.01 -6.32
N ALA A 81 -2.42 11.11 -5.40
CA ALA A 81 -2.88 10.00 -4.58
C ALA A 81 -4.40 9.89 -4.58
N VAL A 82 -4.92 8.67 -4.57
CA VAL A 82 -6.35 8.36 -4.46
C VAL A 82 -6.55 7.33 -3.37
N LEU A 83 -7.38 7.69 -2.38
CA LEU A 83 -7.88 6.76 -1.37
C LEU A 83 -9.28 6.30 -1.77
N LEU A 84 -9.43 5.03 -2.13
CA LEU A 84 -10.73 4.39 -2.32
C LEU A 84 -11.18 3.82 -0.97
N THR A 85 -12.10 4.52 -0.30
CA THR A 85 -12.55 4.15 1.04
C THR A 85 -14.06 4.18 1.15
N ASP A 86 -14.63 3.03 1.46
CA ASP A 86 -16.04 2.83 1.80
C ASP A 86 -16.15 1.51 2.59
N ARG A 87 -17.13 1.42 3.49
CA ARG A 87 -17.42 0.17 4.21
C ARG A 87 -17.95 -0.93 3.30
N CYS A 88 -18.49 -0.60 2.12
CA CYS A 88 -18.95 -1.59 1.16
C CYS A 88 -17.83 -2.52 0.64
N PHE A 89 -16.57 -2.08 0.73
CA PHE A 89 -15.38 -2.88 0.38
C PHE A 89 -14.85 -3.75 1.54
N ALA A 90 -15.49 -3.70 2.72
CA ALA A 90 -15.04 -4.49 3.86
C ALA A 90 -15.27 -5.99 3.61
N GLY A 91 -14.21 -6.79 3.72
CA GLY A 91 -14.27 -8.24 3.52
C GLY A 91 -14.13 -8.70 2.06
N SER A 92 -13.78 -7.81 1.13
CA SER A 92 -13.50 -8.16 -0.26
C SER A 92 -12.41 -9.25 -0.37
N ASP A 93 -12.65 -10.21 -1.25
CA ASP A 93 -11.64 -11.15 -1.72
C ASP A 93 -10.82 -10.54 -2.88
N THR A 94 -10.10 -11.36 -3.65
CA THR A 94 -9.30 -10.88 -4.78
C THR A 94 -10.10 -10.51 -6.01
N LEU A 95 -11.33 -11.02 -6.20
CA LEU A 95 -12.18 -10.66 -7.34
C LEU A 95 -12.92 -9.34 -7.08
N ALA A 96 -13.32 -9.12 -5.82
CA ALA A 96 -13.97 -7.89 -5.38
C ALA A 96 -12.98 -6.74 -5.08
N THR A 97 -11.69 -7.03 -4.95
CA THR A 97 -10.59 -6.04 -4.84
C THR A 97 -10.13 -5.61 -6.23
#